data_AF-Q30BH7-F1
#
_entry.id   AF-Q30BH7-F1
#
_cell.length_a   1.000
_cell.length_b   1.000
_cell.length_c   1.000
_cell.angle_alpha   90.00
_cell.angle_beta   90.00
_cell.angle_gamma   90.00
#
_symmetry.space_group_name_H-M   'P 1'
#
loop_
_entity.id
_entity.type
_entity.pdbx_description
1 polymer ?
#
loop_
_entity_poly.entity_id
_entity_poly.type
_entity_poly.pdbx_seq_one_letter_code
_entity_poly.pdbx_strand_id
1 'polypeptide(L)'
;STQYQTAIEAIEQSRRFALSEERRQQIVQKSIYVYENAIQAAINLQDFSSALEIVERVRAKRLVDLMATADLYQKGEIPAAVQDWLHQLDQLDQEIAQRRQNVATTSTETPEEPSSPDGQPKKRLSRQVRAAMTAAQEIQELEQQKQAILDQLSNLDEVVATLREVQPPKLQEFQPLLSENTALVSFYSTDDDTHLLILRSGESQPRCFTCQGQGYKSLQLWLRETWAALYLLDKTQWLAKMPATLGELAQRLHLNDLIEEHLQGIEELVLVPHLFLHQIPFAALPLKQGYLGDRFRLRYAPSLQVLGFCQRRELVSQRQYGTVENATDDLPFSSFEGATVAHLFEIESQRRLIGAQAKTTAYRHLLEGSNCLVSSHHAQSRWDNPLESGLKLSDGTITVSR
;
A
#
# COMPACT_ATOMS: atom_id res chain seq x y z
N SER A 1 14.82 25.84 -13.78
CA SER A 1 13.86 25.63 -12.68
C SER A 1 12.44 26.10 -13.05
N THR A 2 12.25 27.36 -13.46
CA THR A 2 10.93 27.97 -13.71
C THR A 2 10.04 27.24 -14.74
N GLN A 3 10.60 26.73 -15.84
CA GLN A 3 9.81 26.03 -16.88
C GLN A 3 9.21 24.70 -16.39
N TYR A 4 9.97 23.93 -15.59
CA TYR A 4 9.45 22.68 -15.01
C TYR A 4 8.37 22.96 -13.97
N GLN A 5 8.53 24.01 -13.17
CA GLN A 5 7.53 24.40 -12.20
C GLN A 5 6.20 24.77 -12.86
N THR A 6 6.23 25.58 -13.93
CA THR A 6 5.03 25.92 -14.71
C THR A 6 4.38 24.68 -15.32
N ALA A 7 5.18 23.74 -15.85
CA ALA A 7 4.66 22.50 -16.41
C ALA A 7 3.99 21.62 -15.33
N ILE A 8 4.62 21.48 -14.16
CA ILE A 8 4.06 20.73 -13.02
C ILE A 8 2.75 21.37 -12.55
N GLU A 9 2.70 22.70 -12.42
CA GLU A 9 1.49 23.42 -12.02
C GLU A 9 0.35 23.21 -13.03
N ALA A 10 0.64 23.23 -14.34
CA ALA A 10 -0.36 22.96 -15.37
C ALA A 10 -0.87 21.50 -15.35
N ILE A 11 0.02 20.53 -15.07
CA ILE A 11 -0.35 19.12 -14.90
C ILE A 11 -1.24 18.94 -13.68
N GLU A 12 -0.86 19.53 -12.54
CA GLU A 12 -1.62 19.45 -11.30
C GLU A 12 -3.00 20.13 -11.43
N GLN A 13 -3.06 21.26 -12.14
CA GLN A 13 -4.31 21.91 -12.47
C GLN A 13 -5.19 20.98 -13.34
N SER A 14 -4.64 20.44 -14.42
CA SER A 14 -5.37 19.50 -15.30
C SER A 14 -5.91 18.29 -14.53
N ARG A 15 -5.13 17.77 -13.59
CA ARG A 15 -5.55 16.66 -12.71
C ARG A 15 -6.68 17.09 -11.76
N ARG A 16 -6.59 18.27 -11.12
CA ARG A 16 -7.61 18.78 -10.19
C ARG A 16 -8.97 19.04 -10.86
N PHE A 17 -8.97 19.33 -12.17
CA PHE A 17 -10.20 19.54 -12.94
C PHE A 17 -10.71 18.29 -13.67
N ALA A 18 -9.98 17.17 -13.61
CA ALA A 18 -10.45 15.92 -14.19
C ALA A 18 -11.58 15.32 -13.35
N LEU A 19 -12.67 14.95 -14.03
CA LEU A 19 -13.90 14.46 -13.43
C LEU A 19 -13.73 13.03 -12.88
N SER A 20 -13.26 12.07 -13.69
CA SER A 20 -13.06 10.68 -13.23
C SER A 20 -11.71 10.42 -12.58
N GLU A 21 -11.68 9.42 -11.70
CA GLU A 21 -10.44 8.93 -11.07
C GLU A 21 -9.47 8.38 -12.11
N GLU A 22 -9.98 7.60 -13.06
CA GLU A 22 -9.19 7.05 -14.16
C GLU A 22 -8.45 8.16 -14.91
N ARG A 23 -9.15 9.27 -15.22
CA ARG A 23 -8.55 10.40 -15.93
C ARG A 23 -7.45 11.07 -15.12
N ARG A 24 -7.64 11.23 -13.80
CA ARG A 24 -6.60 11.76 -12.90
C ARG A 24 -5.35 10.90 -12.92
N GLN A 25 -5.49 9.58 -12.92
CA GLN A 25 -4.36 8.65 -13.00
C GLN A 25 -3.65 8.70 -14.35
N GLN A 26 -4.40 8.71 -15.46
CA GLN A 26 -3.85 8.82 -16.81
C GLN A 26 -3.03 10.10 -17.00
N ILE A 27 -3.46 11.23 -16.42
CA ILE A 27 -2.71 12.50 -16.48
C ILE A 27 -1.35 12.35 -15.81
N VAL A 28 -1.29 11.78 -14.60
CA VAL A 28 -0.03 11.53 -13.88
C VAL A 28 0.86 10.58 -14.69
N GLN A 29 0.31 9.45 -15.16
CA GLN A 29 1.08 8.45 -15.91
C GLN A 29 1.70 9.04 -17.19
N LYS A 30 0.93 9.83 -17.95
CA LYS A 30 1.41 10.44 -19.21
C LYS A 30 2.40 11.57 -18.99
N SER A 31 2.48 12.12 -17.78
CA SER A 31 3.34 13.27 -17.46
C SER A 31 4.48 12.92 -16.51
N ILE A 32 4.66 11.64 -16.15
CA ILE A 32 5.66 11.19 -15.17
C ILE A 32 7.07 11.67 -15.51
N TYR A 33 7.42 11.67 -16.80
CA TYR A 33 8.72 12.14 -17.31
C TYR A 33 8.99 13.62 -17.02
N VAL A 34 7.95 14.46 -16.87
CA VAL A 34 8.11 15.88 -16.50
C VAL A 34 8.58 15.99 -15.05
N TYR A 35 8.01 15.19 -14.16
CA TYR A 35 8.42 15.12 -12.75
C TYR A 35 9.83 14.54 -12.63
N GLU A 36 10.13 13.44 -13.32
CA GLU A 36 11.47 12.82 -13.33
C GLU A 36 12.56 13.82 -13.74
N ASN A 37 12.36 14.52 -14.85
CA ASN A 37 13.31 15.52 -15.32
C ASN A 37 13.44 16.71 -14.37
N ALA A 38 12.33 17.14 -13.76
CA ALA A 38 12.34 18.24 -12.79
C ALA A 38 13.12 17.87 -11.52
N ILE A 39 12.95 16.63 -11.03
CA ILE A 39 13.69 16.11 -9.87
C ILE A 39 15.18 16.00 -10.20
N GLN A 40 15.54 15.43 -11.34
CA GLN A 40 16.94 15.33 -11.76
C GLN A 40 17.58 16.73 -11.91
N ALA A 41 16.85 17.69 -12.49
CA ALA A 41 17.32 19.06 -12.61
C ALA A 41 17.53 19.72 -11.23
N ALA A 42 16.61 19.52 -10.29
CA ALA A 42 16.74 20.03 -8.92
C ALA A 42 17.95 19.41 -8.21
N ILE A 43 18.18 18.11 -8.35
CA ILE A 43 19.34 17.42 -7.78
C ILE A 43 20.65 17.93 -8.38
N ASN A 44 20.73 18.11 -9.71
CA ASN A 44 21.91 18.64 -10.40
C ASN A 44 22.23 20.08 -9.96
N LEU A 45 21.20 20.86 -9.62
CA LEU A 45 21.34 22.22 -9.08
C LEU A 45 21.58 22.25 -7.56
N GLN A 46 21.65 21.10 -6.90
CA GLN A 46 21.73 20.95 -5.44
C GLN A 46 20.56 21.60 -4.68
N ASP A 47 19.42 21.79 -5.35
CA ASP A 47 18.17 22.26 -4.73
C ASP A 47 17.37 21.05 -4.23
N PHE A 48 17.86 20.43 -3.16
CA PHE A 48 17.28 19.22 -2.59
C PHE A 48 15.91 19.47 -1.95
N SER A 49 15.64 20.71 -1.54
CA SER A 49 14.34 21.14 -1.05
C SER A 49 13.28 21.00 -2.14
N SER A 50 13.51 21.60 -3.31
CA SER A 50 12.62 21.45 -4.45
C SER A 50 12.54 19.99 -4.90
N ALA A 51 13.66 19.26 -4.91
CA ALA A 51 13.66 17.84 -5.27
C ALA A 51 12.71 17.03 -4.37
N LEU A 52 12.77 17.22 -3.05
CA LEU A 52 11.92 16.51 -2.10
C LEU A 52 10.45 16.88 -2.27
N GLU A 53 10.14 18.16 -2.47
CA GLU A 53 8.76 18.59 -2.74
C GLU A 53 8.21 17.96 -4.02
N ILE A 54 8.97 17.98 -5.13
CA ILE A 54 8.51 17.44 -6.42
C ILE A 54 8.32 15.92 -6.32
N VAL A 55 9.23 15.22 -5.64
CA VAL A 55 9.09 13.78 -5.36
C VAL A 55 7.77 13.49 -4.65
N GLU A 56 7.45 14.25 -3.61
CA GLU A 56 6.21 14.04 -2.83
C GLU A 56 4.96 14.51 -3.59
N ARG A 57 5.09 15.43 -4.56
CA ARG A 57 3.99 15.83 -5.42
C ARG A 57 3.52 14.70 -6.34
N VAL A 58 4.36 13.76 -6.75
CA VAL A 58 3.93 12.69 -7.66
C VAL A 58 3.55 11.40 -6.93
N ARG A 59 3.95 11.25 -5.66
CA ARG A 59 3.74 10.02 -4.87
C ARG A 59 2.34 9.87 -4.30
N ALA A 60 1.91 8.62 -4.23
CA ALA A 60 0.73 8.15 -3.50
C ALA A 60 -0.53 9.00 -3.74
N LYS A 61 -0.64 9.65 -4.91
CA LYS A 61 -1.71 10.61 -5.20
C LYS A 61 -3.10 10.00 -5.07
N ARG A 62 -3.24 8.74 -5.50
CA ARG A 62 -4.48 7.98 -5.33
C ARG A 62 -4.84 7.78 -3.85
N LEU A 63 -3.87 7.40 -3.02
CA LEU A 63 -4.11 7.19 -1.59
C LEU A 63 -4.42 8.50 -0.87
N VAL A 64 -3.77 9.59 -1.25
CA VAL A 64 -4.08 10.94 -0.76
C VAL A 64 -5.52 11.33 -1.10
N ASP A 65 -5.95 11.12 -2.34
CA ASP A 65 -7.34 11.36 -2.75
C ASP A 65 -8.32 10.53 -1.90
N LEU A 66 -8.06 9.22 -1.75
CA LEU A 66 -8.90 8.31 -0.96
C LEU A 66 -9.00 8.74 0.50
N MET A 67 -7.88 9.13 1.13
CA MET A 67 -7.88 9.60 2.52
C MET A 67 -8.65 10.91 2.68
N ALA A 68 -8.46 11.85 1.76
CA ALA A 68 -9.19 13.12 1.77
C ALA A 68 -10.70 12.91 1.62
N THR A 69 -11.12 11.96 0.76
CA THR A 69 -12.56 11.68 0.56
C THR A 69 -13.16 10.78 1.63
N ALA A 70 -12.37 9.94 2.30
CA ALA A 70 -12.84 9.14 3.43
C ALA A 70 -13.25 10.02 4.62
N ASP A 71 -12.57 11.16 4.81
CA ASP A 71 -12.86 12.08 5.91
C ASP A 71 -14.13 12.94 5.67
N LEU A 72 -14.64 13.02 4.43
CA LEU A 72 -15.83 13.82 4.07
C LEU A 72 -17.07 13.50 4.91
N TYR A 73 -17.33 12.22 5.13
CA TYR A 73 -18.54 11.75 5.79
C TYR A 73 -18.34 11.33 7.25
N GLN A 74 -17.16 11.58 7.83
CA GLN A 74 -16.87 11.22 9.23
C GLN A 74 -17.83 11.86 10.25
N LYS A 75 -18.45 12.99 9.91
CA LYS A 75 -19.39 13.70 10.79
C LYS A 75 -20.85 13.22 10.67
N GLY A 76 -21.12 12.19 9.87
CA GLY A 76 -22.36 11.41 9.93
C GLY A 76 -23.50 11.82 8.99
N GLU A 77 -23.38 12.90 8.21
CA GLU A 77 -24.39 13.28 7.22
C GLU A 77 -23.99 12.74 5.84
N ILE A 78 -24.33 11.48 5.55
CA ILE A 78 -24.19 10.90 4.21
C ILE A 78 -25.49 11.17 3.43
N PRO A 79 -25.44 11.88 2.29
CA PRO A 79 -26.62 12.09 1.44
C PRO A 79 -27.26 10.76 1.03
N ALA A 80 -28.59 10.70 0.95
CA ALA A 80 -29.32 9.46 0.63
C ALA A 80 -28.84 8.80 -0.68
N ALA A 81 -28.56 9.61 -1.73
CA ALA A 81 -28.02 9.10 -3.00
C ALA A 81 -26.64 8.44 -2.83
N VAL A 82 -25.80 8.94 -1.90
CA VAL A 82 -24.51 8.34 -1.57
C VAL A 82 -24.71 7.04 -0.81
N GLN A 83 -25.67 6.98 0.11
CA GLN A 83 -26.01 5.74 0.82
C GLN A 83 -26.45 4.62 -0.14
N ASP A 84 -27.28 4.95 -1.14
CA ASP A 84 -27.74 3.99 -2.15
C ASP A 84 -26.57 3.43 -2.97
N TRP A 85 -25.64 4.29 -3.39
CA TRP A 85 -24.42 3.84 -4.09
C TRP A 85 -23.51 2.99 -3.21
N LEU A 86 -23.32 3.35 -1.94
CA LEU A 86 -22.57 2.53 -0.99
C LEU A 86 -23.23 1.16 -0.81
N HIS A 87 -24.56 1.09 -0.74
CA HIS A 87 -25.26 -0.19 -0.66
C HIS A 87 -25.06 -1.04 -1.93
N GLN A 88 -25.15 -0.44 -3.13
CA GLN A 88 -24.88 -1.14 -4.40
C GLN A 88 -23.45 -1.68 -4.46
N LEU A 89 -22.47 -0.91 -3.96
CA LEU A 89 -21.09 -1.36 -3.88
C LEU A 89 -20.93 -2.56 -2.92
N ASP A 90 -21.62 -2.59 -1.78
CA ASP A 90 -21.58 -3.73 -0.83
C ASP A 90 -22.18 -4.99 -1.48
N GLN A 91 -23.24 -4.85 -2.28
CA GLN A 91 -23.83 -5.96 -3.03
C GLN A 91 -22.86 -6.53 -4.08
N LEU A 92 -22.20 -5.66 -4.85
CA LEU A 92 -21.19 -6.08 -5.83
C LEU A 92 -20.01 -6.81 -5.17
N ASP A 93 -19.53 -6.31 -4.01
CA ASP A 93 -18.46 -6.96 -3.24
C ASP A 93 -18.87 -8.37 -2.76
N GLN A 94 -20.11 -8.53 -2.30
CA GLN A 94 -20.66 -9.83 -1.91
C GLN A 94 -20.77 -10.79 -3.10
N GLU A 95 -21.24 -10.31 -4.26
CA GLU A 95 -21.30 -11.12 -5.48
C GLU A 95 -19.92 -11.58 -5.93
N ILE A 96 -18.93 -10.67 -5.94
CA ILE A 96 -17.54 -11.00 -6.28
C ILE A 96 -17.00 -12.07 -5.31
N ALA A 97 -17.23 -11.89 -4.01
CA ALA A 97 -16.79 -12.86 -3.00
C ALA A 97 -17.41 -14.24 -3.22
N GLN A 98 -18.72 -14.31 -3.48
CA GLN A 98 -19.43 -15.55 -3.77
C GLN A 98 -18.89 -16.25 -5.03
N ARG A 99 -18.63 -15.50 -6.11
CA ARG A 99 -18.04 -16.05 -7.34
C ARG A 99 -16.64 -16.62 -7.08
N ARG A 100 -15.80 -15.91 -6.32
CA ARG A 100 -14.45 -16.38 -5.94
C ARG A 100 -14.53 -17.66 -5.09
N GLN A 101 -15.45 -17.74 -4.14
CA GLN A 101 -15.65 -18.93 -3.30
C GLN A 101 -16.10 -20.15 -4.12
N ASN A 102 -17.06 -19.97 -5.04
CA ASN A 102 -17.54 -21.05 -5.91
C ASN A 102 -16.43 -21.66 -6.78
N VAL A 103 -15.48 -20.84 -7.25
CA VAL A 103 -14.31 -21.34 -8.00
C VAL A 103 -13.38 -22.15 -7.09
N ALA A 104 -13.18 -21.70 -5.85
CA ALA A 104 -12.34 -22.40 -4.87
C ALA A 104 -12.94 -23.77 -4.47
N THR A 105 -14.24 -23.84 -4.15
CA THR A 105 -14.91 -25.10 -3.78
C THR A 105 -14.96 -26.09 -4.93
N THR A 106 -15.22 -25.61 -6.16
CA THR A 106 -15.16 -26.44 -7.37
C THR A 106 -13.76 -27.04 -7.62
N SER A 107 -12.71 -26.41 -7.05
CA SER A 107 -11.34 -26.90 -7.14
C SER A 107 -11.01 -27.93 -6.04
N THR A 108 -11.69 -27.91 -4.89
CA THR A 108 -11.39 -28.76 -3.71
C THR A 108 -12.33 -29.95 -3.50
N GLU A 109 -13.59 -29.89 -3.94
CA GLU A 109 -14.63 -30.89 -3.59
C GLU A 109 -14.67 -32.17 -4.44
N THR A 110 -13.69 -32.44 -5.32
CA THR A 110 -13.67 -33.73 -6.05
C THR A 110 -12.81 -34.77 -5.34
N PRO A 111 -13.38 -35.89 -4.82
CA PRO A 111 -12.62 -36.98 -4.22
C PRO A 111 -11.66 -37.61 -5.23
N GLU A 112 -10.52 -38.10 -4.74
CA GLU A 112 -9.67 -39.07 -5.45
C GLU A 112 -10.47 -40.37 -5.68
N GLU A 113 -11.18 -40.47 -6.81
CA GLU A 113 -11.67 -41.76 -7.29
C GLU A 113 -10.50 -42.58 -7.88
N PRO A 114 -10.53 -43.93 -7.75
CA PRO A 114 -9.46 -44.78 -8.25
C PRO A 114 -9.25 -44.56 -9.74
N SER A 115 -7.99 -44.37 -10.13
CA SER A 115 -7.58 -44.26 -11.52
C SER A 115 -8.06 -45.47 -12.33
N SER A 116 -8.96 -45.25 -13.29
CA SER A 116 -9.24 -46.23 -14.35
C SER A 116 -7.95 -46.54 -15.12
N PRO A 117 -7.74 -47.78 -15.61
CA PRO A 117 -6.48 -48.20 -16.26
C PRO A 117 -6.14 -47.44 -17.55
N ASP A 118 -7.10 -46.74 -18.16
CA ASP A 118 -6.90 -45.90 -19.33
C ASP A 118 -6.74 -44.42 -18.93
N GLY A 119 -5.49 -44.02 -18.67
CA GLY A 119 -5.11 -42.68 -18.24
C GLY A 119 -5.43 -41.57 -19.26
N GLN A 120 -6.67 -41.04 -19.25
CA GLN A 120 -7.00 -39.78 -19.93
C GLN A 120 -7.47 -38.68 -18.97
N PRO A 121 -6.56 -37.78 -18.53
CA PRO A 121 -6.90 -36.61 -17.70
C PRO A 121 -7.47 -35.40 -18.46
N LYS A 122 -7.48 -35.39 -19.80
CA LYS A 122 -7.58 -34.15 -20.60
C LYS A 122 -8.94 -33.45 -20.60
N LYS A 123 -10.07 -34.15 -20.41
CA LYS A 123 -11.43 -33.54 -20.47
C LYS A 123 -11.90 -32.90 -19.15
N ARG A 124 -11.33 -33.29 -18.00
CA ARG A 124 -11.73 -32.77 -16.67
C ARG A 124 -11.06 -31.43 -16.38
N LEU A 125 -9.75 -31.36 -16.62
CA LEU A 125 -8.96 -30.12 -16.57
C LEU A 125 -9.58 -29.03 -17.47
N SER A 126 -10.06 -29.37 -18.66
CA SER A 126 -10.66 -28.37 -19.57
C SER A 126 -12.00 -27.79 -19.07
N ARG A 127 -12.81 -28.57 -18.33
CA ARG A 127 -14.07 -28.08 -17.74
C ARG A 127 -13.81 -27.16 -16.55
N GLN A 128 -12.87 -27.51 -15.68
CA GLN A 128 -12.46 -26.66 -14.55
C GLN A 128 -11.83 -25.36 -15.03
N VAL A 129 -10.90 -25.43 -15.99
CA VAL A 129 -10.30 -24.24 -16.62
C VAL A 129 -11.37 -23.36 -17.24
N ARG A 130 -12.35 -23.93 -17.96
CA ARG A 130 -13.44 -23.15 -18.55
C ARG A 130 -14.32 -22.48 -17.49
N ALA A 131 -14.67 -23.17 -16.42
CA ALA A 131 -15.46 -22.60 -15.33
C ALA A 131 -14.70 -21.47 -14.61
N ALA A 132 -13.41 -21.66 -14.34
CA ALA A 132 -12.55 -20.63 -13.76
C ALA A 132 -12.41 -19.41 -14.68
N MET A 133 -12.27 -19.62 -15.99
CA MET A 133 -12.23 -18.54 -16.98
C MET A 133 -13.56 -17.77 -17.04
N THR A 134 -14.71 -18.46 -17.03
CA THR A 134 -16.02 -17.80 -17.00
C THR A 134 -16.19 -16.97 -15.73
N ALA A 135 -15.88 -17.53 -14.56
CA ALA A 135 -15.95 -16.80 -13.31
C ALA A 135 -14.98 -15.60 -13.27
N ALA A 136 -13.78 -15.73 -13.83
CA ALA A 136 -12.84 -14.62 -13.95
C ALA A 136 -13.40 -13.48 -14.81
N GLN A 137 -14.08 -13.80 -15.91
CA GLN A 137 -14.72 -12.81 -16.77
C GLN A 137 -15.90 -12.12 -16.05
N GLU A 138 -16.75 -12.89 -15.37
CA GLU A 138 -17.87 -12.33 -14.59
C GLU A 138 -17.38 -11.43 -13.44
N ILE A 139 -16.32 -11.84 -12.73
CA ILE A 139 -15.69 -11.01 -11.69
C ILE A 139 -15.15 -9.72 -12.31
N GLN A 140 -14.51 -9.79 -13.48
CA GLN A 140 -14.02 -8.60 -14.17
C GLN A 140 -15.16 -7.63 -14.55
N GLU A 141 -16.31 -8.16 -15.00
CA GLU A 141 -17.50 -7.36 -15.30
C GLU A 141 -18.07 -6.69 -14.04
N LEU A 142 -18.11 -7.40 -12.91
CA LEU A 142 -18.54 -6.84 -11.62
C LEU A 142 -17.56 -5.76 -11.11
N GLU A 143 -16.25 -5.99 -11.23
CA GLU A 143 -15.22 -5.00 -10.87
C GLU A 143 -15.34 -3.73 -11.75
N GLN A 144 -15.70 -3.85 -13.03
CA GLN A 144 -15.99 -2.71 -13.90
C GLN A 144 -17.25 -1.93 -13.47
N GLN A 145 -18.32 -2.62 -13.07
CA GLN A 145 -19.52 -1.98 -12.54
C GLN A 145 -19.21 -1.22 -11.24
N LYS A 146 -18.42 -1.82 -10.36
CA LYS A 146 -17.93 -1.18 -9.13
C LYS A 146 -17.16 0.10 -9.44
N GLN A 147 -16.23 0.05 -10.39
CA GLN A 147 -15.47 1.23 -10.82
C GLN A 147 -16.38 2.33 -11.38
N ALA A 148 -17.42 1.99 -12.15
CA ALA A 148 -18.36 2.97 -12.69
C ALA A 148 -19.12 3.73 -11.58
N ILE A 149 -19.53 3.04 -10.51
CA ILE A 149 -20.18 3.68 -9.35
C ILE A 149 -19.17 4.54 -8.57
N LEU A 150 -17.93 4.07 -8.38
CA LEU A 150 -16.87 4.88 -7.76
C LEU A 150 -16.56 6.16 -8.56
N ASP A 151 -16.58 6.08 -9.89
CA ASP A 151 -16.41 7.26 -10.74
C ASP A 151 -17.58 8.25 -10.58
N GLN A 152 -18.82 7.76 -10.48
CA GLN A 152 -20.00 8.59 -10.19
C GLN A 152 -19.86 9.30 -8.83
N LEU A 153 -19.46 8.57 -7.78
CA LEU A 153 -19.17 9.13 -6.47
C LEU A 153 -18.09 10.21 -6.53
N SER A 154 -17.03 9.96 -7.31
CA SER A 154 -15.91 10.90 -7.44
C SER A 154 -16.28 12.21 -8.14
N ASN A 155 -17.40 12.24 -8.86
CA ASN A 155 -17.92 13.42 -9.57
C ASN A 155 -18.84 14.30 -8.70
N LEU A 156 -19.19 13.88 -7.49
CA LEU A 156 -20.00 14.70 -6.59
C LEU A 156 -19.30 16.02 -6.28
N ASP A 157 -20.07 17.12 -6.28
CA ASP A 157 -19.52 18.46 -6.07
C ASP A 157 -18.72 18.57 -4.75
N GLU A 158 -19.18 17.92 -3.69
CA GLU A 158 -18.47 17.86 -2.39
C GLU A 158 -17.14 17.10 -2.49
N VAL A 159 -17.13 15.94 -3.15
CA VAL A 159 -15.92 15.15 -3.36
C VAL A 159 -14.91 15.92 -4.21
N VAL A 160 -15.38 16.53 -5.31
CA VAL A 160 -14.56 17.37 -6.18
C VAL A 160 -14.02 18.58 -5.42
N ALA A 161 -14.83 19.23 -4.59
CA ALA A 161 -14.40 20.35 -3.77
C ALA A 161 -13.28 19.94 -2.80
N THR A 162 -13.45 18.84 -2.06
CA THR A 162 -12.42 18.32 -1.14
C THR A 162 -11.14 17.94 -1.86
N LEU A 163 -11.22 17.26 -3.01
CA LEU A 163 -10.04 16.91 -3.79
C LEU A 163 -9.28 18.15 -4.33
N ARG A 164 -10.00 19.25 -4.59
CA ARG A 164 -9.38 20.52 -4.99
C ARG A 164 -8.68 21.23 -3.83
N GLU A 165 -9.13 21.04 -2.60
CA GLU A 165 -8.53 21.60 -1.40
C GLU A 165 -7.19 20.94 -1.05
N VAL A 166 -6.95 19.71 -1.50
CA VAL A 166 -5.67 19.01 -1.31
C VAL A 166 -4.54 19.82 -1.95
N GLN A 167 -3.73 20.44 -1.09
CA GLN A 167 -2.57 21.21 -1.52
C GLN A 167 -1.36 20.31 -1.81
N PRO A 168 -0.47 20.72 -2.73
CA PRO A 168 0.80 20.06 -2.91
C PRO A 168 1.62 20.23 -1.62
N PRO A 169 2.29 19.17 -1.14
CA PRO A 169 3.02 19.25 0.12
C PRO A 169 4.24 20.18 -0.02
N LYS A 170 4.55 20.90 1.05
CA LYS A 170 5.73 21.78 1.15
C LYS A 170 6.73 21.27 2.18
N LEU A 171 7.99 21.62 2.01
CA LEU A 171 9.08 21.18 2.91
C LEU A 171 8.80 21.51 4.39
N GLN A 172 8.20 22.67 4.66
CA GLN A 172 7.86 23.12 6.02
C GLN A 172 6.87 22.19 6.73
N GLU A 173 6.08 21.42 5.98
CA GLU A 173 5.14 20.45 6.52
C GLU A 173 5.82 19.13 6.91
N PHE A 174 7.06 18.89 6.47
CA PHE A 174 7.78 17.63 6.73
C PHE A 174 8.58 17.64 8.03
N GLN A 175 9.13 18.79 8.43
CA GLN A 175 9.88 18.91 9.69
C GLN A 175 9.06 18.53 10.93
N PRO A 176 7.78 18.95 11.06
CA PRO A 176 6.94 18.54 12.19
C PRO A 176 6.68 17.03 12.25
N LEU A 177 6.95 16.29 11.17
CA LEU A 177 6.79 14.83 11.13
C LEU A 177 7.92 14.09 11.86
N LEU A 178 9.01 14.77 12.20
CA LEU A 178 10.22 14.18 12.73
C LEU A 178 10.39 14.52 14.22
N SER A 179 10.23 13.51 15.07
CA SER A 179 10.60 13.57 16.49
C SER A 179 12.11 13.73 16.68
N GLU A 180 12.55 13.96 17.92
CA GLU A 180 13.96 14.00 18.27
C GLU A 180 14.71 12.74 17.76
N ASN A 181 15.99 12.90 17.40
CA ASN A 181 16.85 11.83 16.85
C ASN A 181 16.24 11.03 15.70
N THR A 182 15.34 11.64 14.91
CA THR A 182 14.66 11.02 13.78
C THR A 182 15.16 11.60 12.46
N ALA A 183 15.39 10.74 11.46
CA ALA A 183 15.68 11.16 10.10
C ALA A 183 14.66 10.59 9.11
N LEU A 184 14.20 11.43 8.19
CA LEU A 184 13.52 11.01 6.98
C LEU A 184 14.56 10.55 5.95
N VAL A 185 14.29 9.42 5.29
CA VAL A 185 15.01 8.97 4.10
C VAL A 185 13.98 8.67 2.99
N SER A 186 13.89 9.57 2.00
CA SER A 186 13.01 9.42 0.84
C SER A 186 13.82 8.96 -0.38
N PHE A 187 13.54 7.74 -0.85
CA PHE A 187 14.25 7.10 -1.96
C PHE A 187 13.63 7.48 -3.29
N TYR A 188 14.34 7.98 -4.28
CA TYR A 188 13.79 8.21 -5.62
C TYR A 188 14.76 7.68 -6.68
N SER A 189 14.27 6.80 -7.55
CA SER A 189 15.08 6.23 -8.64
C SER A 189 14.76 6.96 -9.94
N THR A 190 15.79 7.51 -10.58
CA THR A 190 15.75 7.99 -11.96
C THR A 190 16.18 6.86 -12.90
N ASP A 191 16.35 7.15 -14.19
CA ASP A 191 16.85 6.15 -15.14
C ASP A 191 18.28 5.67 -14.80
N ASP A 192 19.12 6.59 -14.31
CA ASP A 192 20.56 6.36 -14.12
C ASP A 192 20.93 6.05 -12.66
N ASP A 193 20.31 6.73 -11.70
CA ASP A 193 20.70 6.72 -10.29
C ASP A 193 19.52 6.48 -9.33
N THR A 194 19.83 6.13 -8.08
CA THR A 194 18.87 6.22 -6.98
C THR A 194 19.34 7.24 -5.94
N HIS A 195 18.51 8.24 -5.69
CA HIS A 195 18.76 9.35 -4.77
C HIS A 195 18.01 9.15 -3.46
N LEU A 196 18.69 9.32 -2.34
CA LEU A 196 18.14 9.29 -1.00
C LEU A 196 18.14 10.73 -0.48
N LEU A 197 16.96 11.35 -0.46
CA LEU A 197 16.77 12.67 0.12
C LEU A 197 16.55 12.52 1.62
N ILE A 198 17.42 13.17 2.40
CA ILE A 198 17.54 12.97 3.84
C ILE A 198 17.24 14.27 4.56
N LEU A 199 16.29 14.26 5.48
CA LEU A 199 15.96 15.40 6.35
C LEU A 199 16.00 14.94 7.80
N ARG A 200 16.88 15.52 8.62
CA ARG A 200 16.94 15.20 10.06
C ARG A 200 16.04 16.14 10.85
N SER A 201 15.59 15.67 12.02
CA SER A 201 14.91 16.53 12.98
C SER A 201 15.79 17.74 13.34
N GLY A 202 15.19 18.93 13.36
CA GLY A 202 15.88 20.20 13.59
C GLY A 202 16.61 20.80 12.38
N GLU A 203 16.73 20.08 11.25
CA GLU A 203 17.32 20.62 10.03
C GLU A 203 16.27 21.32 9.16
N SER A 204 16.65 22.46 8.56
CA SER A 204 15.77 23.25 7.70
C SER A 204 15.82 22.85 6.22
N GLN A 205 16.86 22.10 5.81
CA GLN A 205 17.14 21.74 4.43
C GLN A 205 17.53 20.27 4.35
N PRO A 206 17.03 19.53 3.34
CA PRO A 206 17.45 18.16 3.13
C PRO A 206 18.83 18.08 2.48
N ARG A 207 19.45 16.90 2.61
CA ARG A 207 20.68 16.50 1.92
C ARG A 207 20.34 15.39 0.94
N CYS A 208 21.23 15.12 -0.02
CA CYS A 208 21.07 14.02 -0.96
C CYS A 208 22.26 13.07 -0.88
N PHE A 209 21.98 11.78 -0.75
CA PHE A 209 22.95 10.70 -0.91
C PHE A 209 22.60 9.94 -2.19
N THR A 210 23.52 9.83 -3.14
CA THR A 210 23.24 9.24 -4.46
C THR A 210 23.94 7.90 -4.61
N CYS A 211 23.16 6.85 -4.83
CA CYS A 211 23.63 5.54 -5.24
C CYS A 211 23.85 5.56 -6.76
N GLN A 212 25.06 5.94 -7.17
CA GLN A 212 25.39 6.14 -8.58
C GLN A 212 25.29 4.83 -9.38
N GLY A 213 24.73 4.92 -10.59
CA GLY A 213 24.51 3.78 -11.47
C GLY A 213 23.44 2.80 -10.98
N GLN A 214 22.71 3.11 -9.90
CA GLN A 214 21.63 2.29 -9.34
C GLN A 214 20.24 2.83 -9.71
N GLY A 215 20.06 3.29 -10.95
CA GLY A 215 18.78 3.74 -11.49
C GLY A 215 17.76 2.63 -11.78
N TYR A 216 16.76 2.97 -12.58
CA TYR A 216 15.59 2.13 -12.83
C TYR A 216 15.98 0.75 -13.37
N LYS A 217 16.85 0.69 -14.38
CA LYS A 217 17.24 -0.59 -14.98
C LYS A 217 18.13 -1.43 -14.07
N SER A 218 19.13 -0.81 -13.45
CA SER A 218 20.14 -1.53 -12.69
C SER A 218 19.68 -1.97 -11.31
N LEU A 219 18.81 -1.18 -10.64
CA LEU A 219 18.28 -1.49 -9.32
C LEU A 219 16.82 -1.95 -9.36
N GLN A 220 15.92 -1.17 -9.96
CA GLN A 220 14.48 -1.45 -9.85
C GLN A 220 14.05 -2.66 -10.68
N LEU A 221 14.54 -2.81 -11.92
CA LEU A 221 14.27 -4.01 -12.71
C LEU A 221 14.99 -5.25 -12.15
N TRP A 222 16.19 -5.08 -11.60
CA TRP A 222 16.87 -6.15 -10.88
C TRP A 222 16.05 -6.64 -9.67
N LEU A 223 15.50 -5.74 -8.86
CA LEU A 223 14.59 -6.10 -7.76
C LEU A 223 13.29 -6.75 -8.27
N ARG A 224 12.71 -6.22 -9.35
CA ARG A 224 11.54 -6.85 -9.98
C ARG A 224 11.81 -8.31 -10.31
N GLU A 225 12.96 -8.62 -10.87
CA GLU A 225 13.29 -9.96 -11.36
C GLU A 225 13.74 -10.89 -10.23
N THR A 226 14.66 -10.43 -9.38
CA THR A 226 15.29 -11.25 -8.34
C THR A 226 14.45 -11.37 -7.08
N TRP A 227 13.55 -10.42 -6.82
CA TRP A 227 12.69 -10.40 -5.64
C TRP A 227 11.23 -10.69 -6.00
N ALA A 228 10.58 -9.77 -6.71
CA ALA A 228 9.12 -9.80 -6.88
C ALA A 228 8.65 -10.94 -7.80
N ALA A 229 9.25 -11.06 -8.99
CA ALA A 229 8.90 -12.11 -9.95
C ALA A 229 9.28 -13.50 -9.42
N LEU A 230 10.47 -13.62 -8.81
CA LEU A 230 10.91 -14.88 -8.22
C LEU A 230 9.98 -15.35 -7.10
N TYR A 231 9.50 -14.44 -6.24
CA TYR A 231 8.51 -14.78 -5.20
C TYR A 231 7.22 -15.39 -5.79
N LEU A 232 6.76 -14.89 -6.94
CA LEU A 232 5.56 -15.39 -7.60
C LEU A 232 5.79 -16.72 -8.33
N LEU A 233 6.97 -16.91 -8.90
CA LEU A 233 7.28 -18.07 -9.75
C LEU A 233 7.80 -19.27 -8.94
N ASP A 234 8.66 -19.04 -7.95
CA ASP A 234 9.33 -20.08 -7.17
C ASP A 234 9.68 -19.57 -5.76
N LYS A 235 8.73 -19.74 -4.83
CA LYS A 235 8.90 -19.35 -3.42
C LYS A 235 10.06 -20.07 -2.73
N THR A 236 10.36 -21.30 -3.11
CA THR A 236 11.44 -22.09 -2.52
C THR A 236 12.79 -21.48 -2.90
N GLN A 237 12.98 -21.20 -4.19
CA GLN A 237 14.19 -20.52 -4.65
C GLN A 237 14.28 -19.09 -4.13
N TRP A 238 13.16 -18.37 -4.07
CA TRP A 238 13.11 -17.04 -3.47
C TRP A 238 13.63 -17.04 -2.03
N LEU A 239 13.12 -17.96 -1.18
CA LEU A 239 13.55 -18.10 0.21
C LEU A 239 15.06 -18.42 0.30
N ALA A 240 15.54 -19.32 -0.55
CA ALA A 240 16.96 -19.69 -0.57
C ALA A 240 17.87 -18.54 -1.00
N LYS A 241 17.43 -17.68 -1.93
CA LYS A 241 18.21 -16.54 -2.43
C LYS A 241 18.07 -15.28 -1.58
N MET A 242 17.04 -15.19 -0.74
CA MET A 242 16.71 -14.00 0.05
C MET A 242 17.92 -13.39 0.77
N PRO A 243 18.76 -14.12 1.53
CA PRO A 243 19.89 -13.50 2.23
C PRO A 243 20.90 -12.84 1.28
N ALA A 244 21.19 -13.48 0.14
CA ALA A 244 22.11 -12.95 -0.85
C ALA A 244 21.54 -11.71 -1.55
N THR A 245 20.26 -11.74 -1.93
CA THR A 245 19.58 -10.59 -2.56
C THR A 245 19.51 -9.39 -1.61
N LEU A 246 19.20 -9.59 -0.33
CA LEU A 246 19.21 -8.51 0.66
C LEU A 246 20.62 -7.97 0.91
N GLY A 247 21.64 -8.84 0.92
CA GLY A 247 23.04 -8.43 1.00
C GLY A 247 23.49 -7.58 -0.19
N GLU A 248 23.17 -8.00 -1.41
CA GLU A 248 23.47 -7.23 -2.62
C GLU A 248 22.72 -5.90 -2.64
N LEU A 249 21.45 -5.87 -2.19
CA LEU A 249 20.68 -4.63 -2.10
C LEU A 249 21.31 -3.66 -1.10
N ALA A 250 21.75 -4.12 0.08
CA ALA A 250 22.41 -3.28 1.07
C ALA A 250 23.72 -2.67 0.54
N GLN A 251 24.46 -3.42 -0.29
CA GLN A 251 25.66 -2.94 -0.96
C GLN A 251 25.34 -1.91 -2.05
N ARG A 252 24.36 -2.20 -2.92
CA ARG A 252 23.91 -1.28 -3.98
C ARG A 252 23.39 0.04 -3.42
N LEU A 253 22.73 0.00 -2.26
CA LEU A 253 22.25 1.20 -1.56
C LEU A 253 23.33 1.86 -0.69
N HIS A 254 24.55 1.31 -0.64
CA HIS A 254 25.66 1.82 0.16
C HIS A 254 25.27 2.11 1.62
N LEU A 255 24.48 1.22 2.24
CA LEU A 255 23.83 1.53 3.53
C LEU A 255 24.81 1.89 4.65
N ASN A 256 26.00 1.28 4.68
CA ASN A 256 26.99 1.60 5.70
C ASN A 256 27.55 3.02 5.51
N ASP A 257 27.82 3.43 4.27
CA ASP A 257 28.35 4.76 3.95
C ASP A 257 27.27 5.83 4.22
N LEU A 258 26.03 5.56 3.82
CA LEU A 258 24.87 6.38 4.16
C LEU A 258 24.75 6.61 5.68
N ILE A 259 24.94 5.56 6.49
CA ILE A 259 24.85 5.66 7.95
C ILE A 259 26.01 6.48 8.52
N GLU A 260 27.23 6.19 8.08
CA GLU A 260 28.46 6.87 8.52
C GLU A 260 28.42 8.37 8.20
N GLU A 261 27.96 8.75 7.01
CA GLU A 261 27.96 10.13 6.53
C GLU A 261 26.71 10.92 6.97
N HIS A 262 25.54 10.26 6.99
CA HIS A 262 24.26 10.96 7.05
C HIS A 262 23.35 10.58 8.22
N LEU A 263 23.63 9.56 9.03
CA LEU A 263 22.70 9.10 10.09
C LEU A 263 23.35 8.93 11.47
N GLN A 264 24.49 9.57 11.72
CA GLN A 264 25.10 9.61 13.06
C GLN A 264 24.18 10.32 14.07
N GLY A 265 24.02 9.71 15.24
CA GLY A 265 23.12 10.19 16.31
C GLY A 265 21.62 9.93 16.07
N ILE A 266 21.24 9.32 14.94
CA ILE A 266 19.85 8.99 14.64
C ILE A 266 19.47 7.65 15.26
N GLU A 267 18.25 7.59 15.79
CA GLU A 267 17.63 6.41 16.43
C GLU A 267 16.42 5.89 15.65
N GLU A 268 15.68 6.77 14.95
CA GLU A 268 14.54 6.39 14.11
C GLU A 268 14.74 6.84 12.66
N LEU A 269 14.39 5.96 11.72
CA LEU A 269 14.26 6.29 10.30
C LEU A 269 12.80 6.27 9.86
N VAL A 270 12.35 7.39 9.30
CA VAL A 270 11.13 7.43 8.48
C VAL A 270 11.52 7.11 7.05
N LEU A 271 11.21 5.90 6.60
CA LEU A 271 11.51 5.43 5.26
C LEU A 271 10.33 5.73 4.34
N VAL A 272 10.59 6.41 3.22
CA VAL A 272 9.64 6.57 2.11
C VAL A 272 10.23 5.88 0.88
N PRO A 273 9.96 4.57 0.70
CA PRO A 273 10.50 3.80 -0.43
C PRO A 273 9.93 4.27 -1.77
N HIS A 274 10.52 3.76 -2.85
CA HIS A 274 10.04 4.01 -4.22
C HIS A 274 10.09 2.74 -5.05
N LEU A 275 9.03 2.52 -5.83
CA LEU A 275 8.87 1.36 -6.72
C LEU A 275 9.03 0.03 -5.96
N PHE A 276 9.91 -0.87 -6.41
CA PHE A 276 10.04 -2.21 -5.83
C PHE A 276 10.66 -2.20 -4.42
N LEU A 277 11.24 -1.07 -3.97
CA LEU A 277 11.71 -0.91 -2.60
C LEU A 277 10.57 -0.98 -1.57
N HIS A 278 9.31 -0.71 -1.94
CA HIS A 278 8.17 -0.87 -1.03
C HIS A 278 7.97 -2.31 -0.53
N GLN A 279 8.53 -3.31 -1.22
CA GLN A 279 8.39 -4.73 -0.87
C GLN A 279 9.57 -5.28 -0.08
N ILE A 280 10.56 -4.44 0.19
CA ILE A 280 11.79 -4.87 0.86
C ILE A 280 11.60 -4.76 2.36
N PRO A 281 11.91 -5.82 3.12
CA PRO A 281 11.98 -5.74 4.57
C PRO A 281 13.26 -4.99 4.96
N PHE A 282 13.22 -3.65 4.99
CA PHE A 282 14.41 -2.84 5.29
C PHE A 282 15.03 -3.23 6.64
N ALA A 283 14.22 -3.65 7.62
CA ALA A 283 14.68 -4.16 8.91
C ALA A 283 15.69 -5.32 8.79
N ALA A 284 15.58 -6.13 7.74
CA ALA A 284 16.44 -7.30 7.47
C ALA A 284 17.60 -7.00 6.52
N LEU A 285 17.83 -5.74 6.14
CA LEU A 285 18.98 -5.39 5.31
C LEU A 285 20.27 -5.45 6.15
N PRO A 286 21.27 -6.25 5.75
CA PRO A 286 22.47 -6.43 6.54
C PRO A 286 23.36 -5.19 6.51
N LEU A 287 23.99 -4.90 7.64
CA LEU A 287 25.02 -3.88 7.80
C LEU A 287 26.38 -4.55 8.04
N LYS A 288 27.45 -3.75 8.23
CA LYS A 288 28.75 -4.26 8.71
C LYS A 288 28.59 -5.04 10.03
N GLN A 289 27.64 -4.63 10.87
CA GLN A 289 27.31 -5.27 12.15
C GLN A 289 25.78 -5.32 12.29
N GLY A 290 25.21 -6.53 12.36
CA GLY A 290 23.76 -6.74 12.48
C GLY A 290 22.98 -6.30 11.24
N TYR A 291 21.72 -5.92 11.45
CA TYR A 291 20.80 -5.46 10.42
C TYR A 291 20.33 -4.03 10.66
N LEU A 292 19.76 -3.40 9.63
CA LEU A 292 19.25 -2.03 9.74
C LEU A 292 18.19 -1.89 10.85
N GLY A 293 17.36 -2.90 11.05
CA GLY A 293 16.35 -2.93 12.12
C GLY A 293 16.93 -3.11 13.53
N ASP A 294 18.15 -3.62 13.67
CA ASP A 294 18.85 -3.67 14.96
C ASP A 294 19.42 -2.29 15.33
N ARG A 295 19.75 -1.48 14.31
CA ARG A 295 20.37 -0.17 14.48
C ARG A 295 19.37 0.97 14.63
N PHE A 296 18.22 0.88 13.97
CA PHE A 296 17.21 1.94 13.94
C PHE A 296 15.80 1.41 14.18
N ARG A 297 14.99 2.19 14.88
CA ARG A 297 13.53 2.05 14.80
C ARG A 297 13.08 2.48 13.40
N LEU A 298 12.35 1.63 12.70
CA LEU A 298 11.92 1.90 11.32
C LEU A 298 10.44 2.22 11.27
N ARG A 299 10.11 3.36 10.67
CA ARG A 299 8.74 3.77 10.36
C ARG A 299 8.59 3.93 8.85
N TYR A 300 7.65 3.21 8.25
CA TYR A 300 7.40 3.29 6.81
C TYR A 300 6.26 4.23 6.52
N ALA A 301 6.40 5.03 5.47
CA ALA A 301 5.33 5.83 4.92
C ALA A 301 5.28 5.67 3.40
N PRO A 302 4.09 5.59 2.77
CA PRO A 302 3.98 5.56 1.32
C PRO A 302 4.27 6.94 0.70
N SER A 303 4.04 8.00 1.46
CA SER A 303 4.46 9.39 1.19
C SER A 303 4.44 10.20 2.49
N LEU A 304 5.14 11.32 2.51
CA LEU A 304 5.10 12.29 3.60
C LEU A 304 3.77 12.98 3.73
N GLN A 305 3.07 13.17 2.61
CA GLN A 305 1.73 13.74 2.62
C GLN A 305 0.75 12.82 3.38
N VAL A 306 0.81 11.50 3.12
CA VAL A 306 0.02 10.50 3.85
C VAL A 306 0.41 10.46 5.32
N LEU A 307 1.71 10.49 5.64
CA LEU A 307 2.17 10.55 7.03
C LEU A 307 1.63 11.79 7.75
N GLY A 308 1.66 12.94 7.08
CA GLY A 308 1.10 14.20 7.59
C GLY A 308 -0.41 14.13 7.83
N PHE A 309 -1.19 13.46 6.97
CA PHE A 309 -2.60 13.19 7.23
C PHE A 309 -2.80 12.38 8.51
N CYS A 310 -2.04 11.29 8.66
CA CYS A 310 -2.12 10.44 9.85
C CYS A 310 -1.77 11.20 11.13
N GLN A 311 -0.72 12.04 11.12
CA GLN A 311 -0.26 12.76 12.31
C GLN A 311 -1.19 13.90 12.73
N ARG A 312 -1.98 14.46 11.81
CA ARG A 312 -2.99 15.48 12.13
C ARG A 312 -4.26 14.93 12.79
N ARG A 313 -4.43 13.60 12.81
CA ARG A 313 -5.56 12.97 13.51
C ARG A 313 -5.42 13.16 15.02
N GLU A 314 -6.56 13.23 15.71
CA GLU A 314 -6.59 13.41 17.15
C GLU A 314 -5.82 12.30 17.87
N LEU A 315 -5.07 12.68 18.90
CA LEU A 315 -4.36 11.73 19.72
C LEU A 315 -5.35 10.89 20.51
N VAL A 316 -5.20 9.57 20.40
CA VAL A 316 -5.97 8.61 21.17
C VAL A 316 -5.50 8.64 22.63
N SER A 317 -6.33 9.16 23.52
CA SER A 317 -6.01 9.28 24.96
C SER A 317 -6.18 7.96 25.72
N GLN A 318 -7.13 7.12 25.32
CA GLN A 318 -7.36 5.80 25.90
C GLN A 318 -7.36 4.74 24.82
N ARG A 319 -6.49 3.73 24.97
CA ARG A 319 -6.41 2.62 24.04
C ARG A 319 -7.59 1.68 24.23
N GLN A 320 -8.28 1.40 23.14
CA GLN A 320 -9.41 0.50 23.05
C GLN A 320 -9.05 -0.57 22.03
N TYR A 321 -8.74 -1.76 22.55
CA TYR A 321 -8.22 -2.87 21.77
C TYR A 321 -9.34 -3.74 21.21
N GLY A 322 -9.17 -4.19 19.98
CA GLY A 322 -10.00 -5.22 19.35
C GLY A 322 -9.13 -6.31 18.70
N THR A 323 -9.70 -7.49 18.51
CA THR A 323 -9.05 -8.60 17.80
C THR A 323 -9.96 -9.21 16.77
N VAL A 324 -9.38 -9.59 15.63
CA VAL A 324 -10.05 -10.41 14.61
C VAL A 324 -9.13 -11.56 14.27
N GLU A 325 -9.61 -12.79 14.41
CA GLU A 325 -8.81 -14.00 14.28
C GLU A 325 -9.54 -15.07 13.47
N ASN A 326 -8.79 -15.81 12.66
CA ASN A 326 -9.24 -16.99 11.93
C ASN A 326 -10.53 -16.81 11.11
N ALA A 327 -10.74 -15.67 10.44
CA ALA A 327 -12.04 -15.33 9.84
C ALA A 327 -12.62 -16.37 8.83
N THR A 328 -11.77 -17.23 8.28
CA THR A 328 -12.09 -18.29 7.30
C THR A 328 -12.01 -19.71 7.89
N ASP A 329 -11.79 -19.83 9.20
CA ASP A 329 -11.71 -21.09 9.97
C ASP A 329 -10.65 -22.11 9.47
N ASP A 330 -9.61 -21.65 8.76
CA ASP A 330 -8.55 -22.46 8.16
C ASP A 330 -7.12 -22.12 8.65
N LEU A 331 -7.00 -21.22 9.64
CA LEU A 331 -5.75 -20.78 10.26
C LEU A 331 -5.70 -21.17 11.76
N PRO A 332 -5.46 -22.44 12.10
CA PRO A 332 -5.60 -22.93 13.48
C PRO A 332 -4.68 -22.25 14.49
N PHE A 333 -3.51 -21.75 14.07
CA PHE A 333 -2.58 -21.03 14.94
C PHE A 333 -2.98 -19.57 15.20
N SER A 334 -3.82 -18.98 14.36
CA SER A 334 -4.27 -17.59 14.55
C SER A 334 -5.12 -17.42 15.81
N SER A 335 -5.90 -18.45 16.19
CA SER A 335 -6.66 -18.45 17.44
C SER A 335 -5.77 -18.47 18.68
N PHE A 336 -4.59 -19.10 18.61
CA PHE A 336 -3.61 -19.06 19.69
C PHE A 336 -3.01 -17.66 19.85
N GLU A 337 -2.64 -17.02 18.74
CA GLU A 337 -2.14 -15.64 18.73
C GLU A 337 -3.18 -14.66 19.28
N GLY A 338 -4.41 -14.73 18.77
CA GLY A 338 -5.50 -13.84 19.16
C GLY A 338 -5.92 -14.01 20.62
N ALA A 339 -5.98 -15.25 21.13
CA ALA A 339 -6.20 -15.50 22.55
C ALA A 339 -5.08 -14.95 23.44
N THR A 340 -3.82 -15.05 22.99
CA THR A 340 -2.66 -14.53 23.72
C THR A 340 -2.72 -12.99 23.81
N VAL A 341 -2.98 -12.33 22.67
CA VAL A 341 -3.15 -10.87 22.62
C VAL A 341 -4.32 -10.43 23.48
N ALA A 342 -5.47 -11.11 23.38
CA ALA A 342 -6.64 -10.77 24.18
C ALA A 342 -6.37 -10.88 25.68
N HIS A 343 -5.59 -11.87 26.11
CA HIS A 343 -5.19 -12.01 27.51
C HIS A 343 -4.21 -10.89 27.95
N LEU A 344 -3.18 -10.60 27.14
CA LEU A 344 -2.15 -9.61 27.48
C LEU A 344 -2.70 -8.17 27.57
N PHE A 345 -3.73 -7.85 26.79
CA PHE A 345 -4.32 -6.51 26.73
C PHE A 345 -5.74 -6.45 27.34
N GLU A 346 -6.15 -7.49 28.08
CA GLU A 346 -7.45 -7.57 28.77
C GLU A 346 -8.65 -7.23 27.85
N ILE A 347 -8.63 -7.78 26.63
CA ILE A 347 -9.62 -7.47 25.60
C ILE A 347 -10.94 -8.18 25.90
N GLU A 348 -12.00 -7.40 26.07
CA GLU A 348 -13.35 -7.89 26.36
C GLU A 348 -13.88 -8.77 25.23
N SER A 349 -14.65 -9.81 25.55
CA SER A 349 -15.16 -10.79 24.57
C SER A 349 -15.94 -10.18 23.41
N GLN A 350 -16.69 -9.09 23.65
CA GLN A 350 -17.46 -8.38 22.62
C GLN A 350 -16.59 -7.66 21.58
N ARG A 351 -15.29 -7.46 21.86
CA ARG A 351 -14.31 -6.84 20.96
C ARG A 351 -13.43 -7.89 20.27
N ARG A 352 -13.83 -9.15 20.32
CA ARG A 352 -13.13 -10.28 19.70
C ARG A 352 -14.03 -10.91 18.65
N LEU A 353 -13.59 -10.88 17.40
CA LEU A 353 -14.27 -11.54 16.29
C LEU A 353 -13.48 -12.78 15.90
N ILE A 354 -14.09 -13.96 16.06
CA ILE A 354 -13.43 -15.25 15.86
C ILE A 354 -14.19 -16.04 14.81
N GLY A 355 -13.48 -16.58 13.81
CA GLY A 355 -14.09 -17.48 12.83
C GLY A 355 -15.23 -16.83 12.05
N ALA A 356 -16.33 -17.55 11.91
CA ALA A 356 -17.57 -17.08 11.29
C ALA A 356 -18.21 -15.81 11.91
N GLN A 357 -17.74 -15.33 13.07
CA GLN A 357 -18.17 -14.04 13.64
C GLN A 357 -17.49 -12.85 12.96
N ALA A 358 -16.34 -13.06 12.32
CA ALA A 358 -15.57 -12.03 11.62
C ALA A 358 -16.19 -11.69 10.27
N LYS A 359 -17.42 -11.17 10.30
CA LYS A 359 -18.16 -10.65 9.15
C LYS A 359 -17.73 -9.23 8.83
N THR A 360 -17.88 -8.81 7.57
CA THR A 360 -17.62 -7.43 7.11
C THR A 360 -18.29 -6.36 7.98
N THR A 361 -19.57 -6.52 8.30
CA THR A 361 -20.33 -5.59 9.14
C THR A 361 -19.86 -5.58 10.58
N ALA A 362 -19.58 -6.75 11.16
CA ALA A 362 -19.07 -6.88 12.52
C ALA A 362 -17.66 -6.26 12.65
N TYR A 363 -16.81 -6.42 11.63
CA TYR A 363 -15.49 -5.82 11.56
C TYR A 363 -15.59 -4.29 11.53
N ARG A 364 -16.46 -3.72 10.68
CA ARG A 364 -16.68 -2.26 10.63
C ARG A 364 -17.19 -1.71 11.97
N HIS A 365 -18.15 -2.38 12.59
CA HIS A 365 -18.63 -2.01 13.92
C HIS A 365 -17.53 -2.11 15.00
N LEU A 366 -16.64 -3.11 14.92
CA LEU A 366 -15.49 -3.21 15.82
C LEU A 366 -14.56 -2.00 15.68
N LEU A 367 -14.34 -1.49 14.46
CA LEU A 367 -13.51 -0.32 14.20
C LEU A 367 -14.09 0.98 14.77
N GLU A 368 -15.41 1.13 14.82
CA GLU A 368 -16.06 2.31 15.44
C GLU A 368 -15.74 2.41 16.94
N GLY A 369 -15.61 1.25 17.61
CA GLY A 369 -15.29 1.16 19.02
C GLY A 369 -13.83 0.87 19.35
N SER A 370 -12.94 0.72 18.37
CA SER A 370 -11.54 0.31 18.61
C SER A 370 -10.56 1.27 17.96
N ASN A 371 -9.47 1.58 18.66
CA ASN A 371 -8.40 2.42 18.15
C ASN A 371 -7.03 1.72 18.15
N CYS A 372 -6.99 0.48 18.66
CA CYS A 372 -5.90 -0.46 18.51
C CYS A 372 -6.49 -1.79 18.03
N LEU A 373 -5.98 -2.35 16.94
CA LEU A 373 -6.51 -3.58 16.36
C LEU A 373 -5.39 -4.56 16.07
N VAL A 374 -5.60 -5.83 16.44
CA VAL A 374 -4.77 -6.94 15.95
C VAL A 374 -5.63 -7.83 15.08
N SER A 375 -5.19 -8.04 13.85
CA SER A 375 -5.90 -8.86 12.87
C SER A 375 -5.01 -10.00 12.40
N SER A 376 -5.37 -11.24 12.76
CA SER A 376 -4.67 -12.48 12.38
C SER A 376 -5.60 -13.35 11.54
N HIS A 377 -5.74 -13.00 10.26
CA HIS A 377 -6.52 -13.75 9.28
C HIS A 377 -6.00 -13.49 7.85
N HIS A 378 -6.59 -14.13 6.85
CA HIS A 378 -6.14 -13.98 5.47
C HIS A 378 -6.32 -12.56 4.91
N ALA A 379 -5.35 -12.14 4.12
CA ALA A 379 -5.39 -10.93 3.30
C ALA A 379 -4.88 -11.23 1.89
N GLN A 380 -5.22 -10.37 0.94
CA GLN A 380 -4.77 -10.48 -0.44
C GLN A 380 -4.25 -9.14 -0.95
N SER A 381 -3.05 -9.15 -1.54
CA SER A 381 -2.52 -8.04 -2.32
C SER A 381 -2.76 -8.30 -3.80
N ARG A 382 -3.50 -7.41 -4.47
CA ARG A 382 -3.77 -7.44 -5.91
C ARG A 382 -2.90 -6.40 -6.62
N TRP A 383 -1.99 -6.87 -7.45
CA TRP A 383 -1.06 -6.00 -8.18
C TRP A 383 -1.66 -5.40 -9.44
N ASP A 384 -2.52 -6.18 -10.09
CA ASP A 384 -3.26 -5.82 -11.28
C ASP A 384 -4.39 -4.83 -10.97
N ASN A 385 -4.99 -4.93 -9.78
CA ASN A 385 -5.99 -3.99 -9.29
C ASN A 385 -5.82 -3.71 -7.78
N PRO A 386 -4.95 -2.77 -7.39
CA PRO A 386 -4.65 -2.49 -5.99
C PRO A 386 -5.85 -2.11 -5.12
N LEU A 387 -6.90 -1.50 -5.68
CA LEU A 387 -8.12 -1.18 -4.94
C LEU A 387 -8.88 -2.43 -4.47
N GLU A 388 -8.71 -3.55 -5.16
CA GLU A 388 -9.32 -4.84 -4.82
C GLU A 388 -8.40 -5.72 -3.97
N SER A 389 -7.28 -5.18 -3.50
CA SER A 389 -6.55 -5.75 -2.37
C SER A 389 -7.43 -5.66 -1.13
N GLY A 390 -7.38 -6.65 -0.25
CA GLY A 390 -8.31 -6.65 0.87
C GLY A 390 -8.09 -7.73 1.93
N LEU A 391 -8.82 -7.53 3.02
CA LEU A 391 -8.92 -8.40 4.18
C LEU A 391 -10.03 -9.42 3.96
N LYS A 392 -9.69 -10.71 3.93
CA LYS A 392 -10.67 -11.79 3.74
C LYS A 392 -11.36 -12.10 5.06
N LEU A 393 -12.69 -12.04 5.04
CA LEU A 393 -13.58 -12.22 6.16
C LEU A 393 -14.55 -13.39 5.90
N SER A 394 -15.33 -13.77 6.91
CA SER A 394 -16.18 -14.97 6.82
C SER A 394 -17.25 -14.91 5.74
N ASP A 395 -17.69 -13.70 5.38
CA ASP A 395 -18.78 -13.42 4.44
C ASP A 395 -18.35 -12.59 3.22
N GLY A 396 -17.06 -12.27 3.08
CA GLY A 396 -16.62 -11.37 2.03
C GLY A 396 -15.19 -10.87 2.16
N THR A 397 -14.91 -9.71 1.56
CA THR A 397 -13.60 -9.06 1.63
C THR A 397 -13.81 -7.56 1.83
N ILE A 398 -13.13 -6.97 2.82
CA ILE A 398 -13.02 -5.51 2.93
C ILE A 398 -11.84 -5.09 2.03
N THR A 399 -12.13 -4.30 1.00
CA THR A 399 -11.17 -3.91 -0.03
C THR A 399 -10.65 -2.49 0.21
N VAL A 400 -9.51 -2.11 -0.38
CA VAL A 400 -8.94 -0.75 -0.21
C VAL A 400 -9.89 0.34 -0.72
N SER A 401 -10.74 0.04 -1.70
CA SER A 401 -11.75 0.97 -2.19
C SER A 401 -12.91 1.21 -1.22
N ARG A 402 -13.02 0.49 -0.09
CA ARG A 402 -14.25 0.37 0.69
C ARG A 402 -14.10 0.33 2.21
#